data_AF-A0A529LSG9-F1
#
_entry.id   AF-A0A529LSG9-F1
#
_cell.length_a   1.000
_cell.length_b   1.000
_cell.length_c   1.000
_cell.angle_alpha   90.00
_cell.angle_beta   90.00
_cell.angle_gamma   90.00
#
_symmetry.space_group_name_H-M   'P 1'
#
loop_
_entity.id
_entity.type
_entity.pdbx_description
1 polymer ?
#
loop_
_entity_poly.entity_id
_entity_poly.type
_entity_poly.pdbx_seq_one_letter_code
_entity_poly.pdbx_strand_id
1 'polypeptide(L)'
;ELSFGEWQGFTFRELEARHPGSTRGRRAAKWDFQPPGEGAESYEMLLERVKPWFDALDRQTVCVTHGGVMRCLFRFVEGISKNDAAALEIPQDRLLRLEGRSLEWL
;
A
#
# COMPACT_ATOMS: atom_id res chain seq x y z
N GLU A 1 6.01 4.71 2.69
CA GLU A 1 4.97 4.65 1.65
C GLU A 1 5.46 3.78 0.49
N LEU A 2 4.57 3.44 -0.44
CA LEU A 2 4.85 2.92 -1.78
C LEU A 2 5.59 3.96 -2.62
N SER A 3 6.70 3.57 -3.26
CA SER A 3 7.35 4.41 -4.27
C SER A 3 6.62 4.33 -5.61
N PHE A 4 6.31 5.48 -6.19
CA PHE A 4 5.70 5.58 -7.52
C PHE A 4 6.72 5.79 -8.66
N GLY A 5 8.02 5.76 -8.38
CA GLY A 5 9.07 5.96 -9.39
C GLY A 5 8.90 7.26 -10.18
N GLU A 6 8.87 7.16 -11.50
CA GLU A 6 8.69 8.32 -12.39
C GLU A 6 7.33 9.00 -12.26
N TRP A 7 6.34 8.34 -11.64
CA TRP A 7 5.02 8.93 -11.39
C TRP A 7 4.99 9.83 -10.15
N GLN A 8 6.06 9.88 -9.36
CA GLN A 8 6.10 10.77 -8.19
C GLN A 8 5.93 12.24 -8.57
N GLY A 9 5.21 12.97 -7.72
CA GLY A 9 4.92 14.39 -7.95
C GLY A 9 3.80 14.65 -8.96
N PHE A 10 3.18 13.62 -9.53
CA PHE A 10 2.06 13.75 -10.46
C PHE A 10 0.76 13.17 -9.89
N THR A 11 -0.34 13.81 -10.23
CA THR A 11 -1.68 13.23 -10.12
C THR A 11 -1.93 12.25 -11.27
N PHE A 12 -2.85 11.30 -11.08
CA PHE A 12 -3.25 10.39 -12.17
C PHE A 12 -3.82 11.13 -13.39
N ARG A 13 -4.47 12.28 -13.17
CA ARG A 13 -4.96 13.13 -14.26
C ARG A 13 -3.82 13.69 -15.10
N GLU A 14 -2.75 14.17 -14.46
CA GLU A 14 -1.57 14.69 -15.17
C GLU A 14 -0.83 13.59 -15.93
N LEU A 15 -0.72 12.39 -15.35
CA LEU A 15 -0.13 11.24 -16.02
C LEU A 15 -0.91 10.83 -17.27
N GLU A 16 -2.23 10.78 -17.19
CA GLU A 16 -3.10 10.49 -18.34
C GLU A 16 -3.06 11.62 -19.38
N ALA A 17 -2.94 12.88 -18.97
CA ALA A 17 -2.79 14.01 -19.89
C ALA A 17 -1.46 13.97 -20.67
N ARG A 18 -0.37 13.56 -20.02
CA ARG A 18 0.97 13.44 -20.64
C ARG A 18 1.13 12.18 -21.48
N HIS A 19 0.63 11.06 -20.96
CA HIS A 19 0.73 9.74 -21.57
C HIS A 19 -0.63 9.03 -21.49
N PRO A 20 -1.54 9.26 -22.46
CA PRO A 20 -2.87 8.67 -22.45
C PRO A 20 -2.84 7.15 -22.35
N GLY A 21 -3.54 6.62 -21.35
CA GLY A 21 -3.62 5.20 -21.05
C GLY A 21 -2.57 4.68 -20.08
N SER A 22 -1.63 5.50 -19.62
CA SER A 22 -0.56 5.12 -18.69
C SER A 22 -1.08 4.46 -17.42
N THR A 23 -2.26 4.86 -16.93
CA THR A 23 -2.82 4.31 -15.69
C THR A 23 -3.74 3.10 -15.90
N ARG A 24 -3.91 2.61 -17.14
CA ARG A 24 -4.75 1.43 -17.43
C ARG A 24 -4.26 0.16 -16.73
N GLY A 25 -2.95 -0.10 -16.75
CA GLY A 25 -2.38 -1.27 -16.08
C GLY A 25 -2.68 -1.29 -14.58
N ARG A 26 -2.53 -0.13 -13.92
CA ARG A 26 -2.88 0.04 -12.51
C ARG A 26 -4.35 -0.20 -12.22
N ARG A 27 -5.26 0.25 -13.09
CA ARG A 27 -6.70 0.00 -12.92
C ARG A 27 -7.03 -1.49 -13.00
N ALA A 28 -6.35 -2.24 -13.86
CA ALA A 28 -6.61 -3.66 -14.07
C ALA A 28 -6.04 -4.54 -12.94
N ALA A 29 -4.85 -4.22 -12.42
CA ALA A 29 -4.14 -5.05 -11.46
C ALA A 29 -3.44 -4.19 -10.38
N LYS A 30 -4.21 -3.40 -9.62
CA LYS A 30 -3.66 -2.37 -8.70
C LYS A 30 -2.61 -2.89 -7.73
N TRP A 31 -2.78 -4.11 -7.21
CA TRP A 31 -1.85 -4.71 -6.24
C TRP A 31 -0.49 -5.04 -6.87
N ASP A 32 -0.52 -5.73 -8.01
CA ASP A 32 0.68 -6.24 -8.69
C ASP A 32 1.31 -5.23 -9.65
N PHE A 33 0.61 -4.13 -9.95
CA PHE A 33 1.10 -3.11 -10.85
C PHE A 33 2.25 -2.31 -10.23
N GLN A 34 3.40 -2.34 -10.89
CA GLN A 34 4.54 -1.48 -10.65
C GLN A 34 4.52 -0.32 -11.66
N PRO A 35 4.51 0.95 -11.21
CA PRO A 35 4.72 2.11 -12.07
C PRO A 35 6.10 2.06 -12.78
N PRO A 36 6.31 2.80 -13.88
CA PRO A 36 7.63 2.93 -14.48
C PRO A 36 8.59 3.73 -13.60
N GLY A 37 9.89 3.59 -13.90
CA GLY A 37 10.96 4.31 -13.24
C GLY A 37 11.74 3.46 -12.23
N GLU A 38 12.98 3.85 -12.02
CA GLU A 38 13.86 3.23 -11.03
C GLU A 38 13.28 3.38 -9.61
N GLY A 39 13.31 2.29 -8.85
CA GLY A 39 12.81 2.27 -7.47
C GLY A 39 11.29 2.34 -7.34
N ALA A 40 10.52 2.24 -8.43
CA ALA A 40 9.07 2.09 -8.36
C ALA A 40 8.69 0.75 -7.69
N GLU A 41 7.56 0.72 -6.99
CA GLU A 41 7.11 -0.48 -6.27
C GLU A 41 5.66 -0.84 -6.63
N SER A 42 5.36 -2.13 -6.63
CA SER A 42 4.00 -2.65 -6.51
C SER A 42 3.63 -2.83 -5.03
N TYR A 43 2.35 -3.07 -4.72
CA TYR A 43 1.96 -3.37 -3.34
C TYR A 43 2.54 -4.71 -2.85
N GLU A 44 2.77 -5.67 -3.75
CA GLU A 44 3.44 -6.92 -3.39
C GLU A 44 4.89 -6.65 -2.94
N MET A 45 5.64 -5.84 -3.69
CA MET A 45 7.01 -5.45 -3.31
C MET A 45 7.03 -4.67 -2.00
N LEU A 46 6.08 -3.76 -1.81
CA LEU A 46 5.93 -3.04 -0.55
C LEU A 46 5.66 -4.01 0.62
N LEU A 47 4.76 -4.99 0.43
CA LEU A 47 4.45 -6.00 1.44
C LEU A 47 5.71 -6.78 1.83
N GLU A 48 6.44 -7.29 0.85
CA GLU A 48 7.70 -8.02 1.07
C GLU A 48 8.72 -7.19 1.84
N ARG A 49 8.80 -5.89 1.57
CA ARG A 49 9.71 -4.97 2.27
C ARG A 49 9.29 -4.66 3.70
N VAL A 50 7.98 -4.50 3.97
CA VAL A 50 7.51 -4.07 5.29
C VAL A 50 7.28 -5.23 6.26
N LYS A 51 6.92 -6.41 5.76
CA LYS A 51 6.57 -7.56 6.61
C LYS A 51 7.70 -7.94 7.59
N PRO A 52 8.98 -8.01 7.20
CA PRO A 52 10.07 -8.35 8.12
C PRO A 52 10.21 -7.38 9.29
N TRP A 53 9.93 -6.09 9.07
CA TRP A 53 9.97 -5.10 10.14
C TRP A 53 8.85 -5.32 11.16
N PHE A 54 7.63 -5.65 10.69
CA PHE A 54 6.51 -5.98 11.57
C PHE A 54 6.73 -7.29 12.33
N ASP A 55 7.25 -8.33 11.67
CA ASP A 55 7.56 -9.62 12.31
C ASP A 55 8.62 -9.48 13.43
N ALA A 56 9.47 -8.45 13.36
CA ALA A 56 10.52 -8.19 14.34
C ALA A 56 10.05 -7.35 15.56
N LEU A 57 8.81 -6.89 15.60
CA LEU A 57 8.28 -6.13 16.74
C LEU A 57 8.07 -7.05 17.95
N ASP A 58 8.72 -6.74 19.07
CA ASP A 58 8.73 -7.54 20.30
C ASP A 58 8.07 -6.84 21.50
N ARG A 59 7.55 -5.63 21.30
CA ARG A 59 6.98 -4.78 22.35
C ARG A 59 5.86 -3.90 21.81
N GLN A 60 5.06 -3.36 22.73
CA GLN A 60 4.04 -2.36 22.40
C GLN A 60 4.70 -1.18 21.65
N THR A 61 4.17 -0.89 20.46
CA THR A 61 4.78 0.04 19.51
C THR A 61 3.71 0.94 18.91
N VAL A 62 3.97 2.25 18.90
CA VAL A 62 3.22 3.20 18.06
C VAL A 62 4.02 3.39 16.77
N CYS A 63 3.47 2.91 15.66
CA CYS A 63 4.06 3.06 14.34
C CYS A 63 3.31 4.15 13.56
N VAL A 64 4.03 5.20 13.16
CA VAL A 64 3.49 6.22 12.25
C VAL A 64 3.93 5.88 10.82
N THR A 65 2.97 5.68 9.94
CA THR A 65 3.22 5.24 8.56
C THR A 65 2.15 5.78 7.62
N HIS A 66 2.08 5.25 6.41
CA HIS A 66 1.21 5.72 5.35
C HIS A 66 0.20 4.65 4.92
N GLY A 67 -0.80 5.07 4.15
CA GLY A 67 -1.91 4.22 3.77
C GLY A 67 -1.50 2.99 2.94
N GLY A 68 -0.42 3.06 2.16
CA GLY A 68 0.06 1.88 1.45
C GLY A 68 0.55 0.77 2.38
N VAL A 69 1.25 1.14 3.46
CA VAL A 69 1.71 0.18 4.48
C VAL A 69 0.55 -0.39 5.28
N MET A 70 -0.45 0.45 5.61
CA MET A 70 -1.67 -0.01 6.28
C MET A 70 -2.42 -1.06 5.47
N ARG A 71 -2.52 -0.91 4.13
CA ARG A 71 -3.10 -1.96 3.26
C ARG A 71 -2.32 -3.27 3.30
N CYS A 72 -0.99 -3.22 3.38
CA CYS A 72 -0.17 -4.41 3.55
C CYS A 72 -0.50 -5.14 4.85
N LEU A 73 -0.75 -4.42 5.96
CA LEU A 73 -1.15 -5.04 7.23
C LEU A 73 -2.41 -5.90 7.06
N PHE A 74 -3.47 -5.36 6.47
CA PHE A 74 -4.70 -6.13 6.23
C PHE A 74 -4.43 -7.40 5.40
N ARG A 75 -3.54 -7.30 4.42
CA ARG A 75 -3.19 -8.45 3.58
C ARG A 75 -2.50 -9.57 4.35
N PHE A 76 -1.47 -9.28 5.16
CA PHE A 76 -0.70 -10.35 5.81
C PHE A 76 -1.15 -10.71 7.23
N VAL A 77 -1.89 -9.84 7.92
CA VAL A 77 -2.46 -10.12 9.25
C VAL A 77 -3.77 -10.88 9.11
N GLU A 78 -4.72 -10.34 8.33
CA GLU A 78 -6.08 -10.89 8.19
C GLU A 78 -6.25 -11.78 6.96
N GLY A 79 -5.26 -11.82 6.06
CA GLY A 79 -5.25 -12.74 4.92
C GLY A 79 -6.27 -12.41 3.83
N ILE A 80 -6.79 -11.17 3.78
CA ILE A 80 -7.74 -10.76 2.75
C ILE A 80 -7.14 -10.83 1.33
N SER A 81 -7.96 -10.74 0.29
CA SER A 81 -7.47 -10.85 -1.09
C SER A 81 -6.65 -9.62 -1.53
N LYS A 82 -5.83 -9.77 -2.58
CA LYS A 82 -5.12 -8.66 -3.23
C LYS A 82 -6.06 -7.52 -3.63
N ASN A 83 -7.20 -7.89 -4.19
CA ASN A 83 -8.19 -6.94 -4.69
C ASN A 83 -8.83 -6.18 -3.54
N ASP A 84 -9.25 -6.89 -2.49
CA ASP A 84 -9.87 -6.26 -1.32
C ASP A 84 -8.87 -5.33 -0.63
N ALA A 85 -7.64 -5.80 -0.38
CA ALA A 85 -6.60 -4.98 0.24
C ALA A 85 -6.27 -3.72 -0.59
N ALA A 86 -6.20 -3.84 -1.91
CA ALA A 86 -5.98 -2.70 -2.79
C ALA A 86 -7.17 -1.72 -2.83
N ALA A 87 -8.39 -2.20 -2.60
CA ALA A 87 -9.62 -1.42 -2.61
C ALA A 87 -9.96 -0.78 -1.25
N LEU A 88 -9.36 -1.26 -0.15
CA LEU A 88 -9.59 -0.75 1.19
C LEU A 88 -9.50 0.77 1.26
N GLU A 89 -10.54 1.36 1.87
CA GLU A 89 -10.50 2.70 2.39
C GLU A 89 -9.57 2.73 3.61
N ILE A 90 -8.66 3.70 3.63
CA ILE A 90 -7.75 3.91 4.74
C ILE A 90 -8.04 5.31 5.29
N PRO A 91 -8.81 5.44 6.39
CA PRO A 91 -9.11 6.72 7.00
C PRO A 91 -7.82 7.41 7.46
N GLN A 92 -7.79 8.75 7.34
CA GLN A 92 -6.62 9.57 7.71
C GLN A 92 -6.77 10.23 9.09
N ASP A 93 -7.88 9.99 9.77
CA ASP A 93 -8.29 10.61 11.02
C ASP A 93 -8.48 9.60 12.16
N ARG A 94 -7.98 8.36 11.99
CA ARG A 94 -8.17 7.24 12.92
C ARG A 94 -6.88 6.51 13.22
N LEU A 95 -6.89 5.75 14.32
CA LEU A 95 -5.81 4.84 14.67
C LEU A 95 -6.17 3.42 14.24
N LEU A 96 -5.19 2.70 13.67
CA LEU A 96 -5.34 1.27 13.41
C LEU A 96 -4.66 0.48 14.53
N ARG A 97 -5.44 -0.22 15.33
CA ARG A 97 -4.94 -1.13 16.35
C ARG A 97 -4.71 -2.51 15.76
N LEU A 98 -3.49 -3.03 15.93
CA LEU A 98 -3.16 -4.42 15.70
C LEU A 98 -3.11 -5.15 17.04
N GLU A 99 -3.96 -6.16 17.21
CA GLU A 99 -3.98 -7.02 18.39
C GLU A 99 -4.06 -8.48 17.96
N GLY A 100 -3.01 -9.27 18.23
CA GLY A 100 -2.91 -10.65 17.76
C GLY A 100 -3.00 -10.77 16.23
N ARG A 101 -4.12 -11.26 15.72
CA ARG A 101 -4.39 -11.44 14.27
C ARG A 101 -5.55 -10.59 13.76
N SER A 102 -5.94 -9.55 14.50
CA SER A 102 -7.03 -8.65 14.14
C SER A 102 -6.56 -7.21 14.02
N LEU A 103 -7.14 -6.50 13.05
CA LEU A 103 -6.97 -5.08 12.84
C LEU A 103 -8.30 -4.36 13.11
N GLU A 104 -8.24 -3.30 13.91
CA GLU A 104 -9.43 -2.52 14.29
C GLU A 104 -9.16 -1.03 14.18
N TRP A 105 -10.10 -0.30 13.58
CA TRP A 105 -10.09 1.17 13.56
C TRP A 105 -10.67 1.71 14.86
N LEU A 106 -9.88 2.53 15.57
CA LEU A 106 -10.27 3.27 16.76
C LEU A 106 -10.61 4.73 16.42
#